data_AF-A0A925TVX5-F1
#
_entry.id   AF-A0A925TVX5-F1
#
_cell.length_a   1.000
_cell.length_b   1.000
_cell.length_c   1.000
_cell.angle_alpha   90.00
_cell.angle_beta   90.00
_cell.angle_gamma   90.00
#
_symmetry.space_group_name_H-M   'P 1'
#
loop_
_entity.id
_entity.type
_entity.pdbx_description
1 polymer ?
#
loop_
_entity_poly.entity_id
_entity_poly.type
_entity_poly.pdbx_seq_one_letter_code
_entity_poly.pdbx_strand_id
1 'polypeptide(L)'
;LSAVLFGLSVATKILPLILLPFLLKYIGFRKTIVYSCITAIVFIISFIPFYNAGLIRHFSTSLQLYFVSFEFNGSIYNFSKWLSGFNYSSKLMIQKVLPVIACFLILLTSFFYKKERLFQFFLFAFFIYFLFSTTVHPWYITPLILFTVITNYKFPIVWSGLIYLTYITYAGNGFKENYFIITIEYLILFAFMISELFIRKINKKPVPSY
;
A
#
# COMPACT_ATOMS: atom_id res chain seq x y z
N LEU A 1 9.41 -5.21 -23.03
CA LEU A 1 9.48 -3.82 -22.53
C LEU A 1 8.76 -3.62 -21.18
N SER A 2 7.45 -3.85 -21.06
CA SER A 2 6.69 -3.61 -19.80
C SER A 2 7.30 -4.29 -18.55
N ALA A 3 7.67 -5.56 -18.64
CA ALA A 3 8.28 -6.29 -17.52
C ALA A 3 9.63 -5.70 -17.07
N VAL A 4 10.38 -5.10 -18.00
CA VAL A 4 11.65 -4.42 -17.70
C VAL A 4 11.40 -3.13 -16.92
N LEU A 5 10.46 -2.30 -17.39
CA LEU A 5 10.07 -1.08 -16.69
C LEU A 5 9.50 -1.37 -15.30
N PHE A 6 8.72 -2.44 -15.16
CA PHE A 6 8.22 -2.89 -13.87
C PHE A 6 9.34 -3.40 -12.96
N GLY A 7 10.32 -4.13 -13.49
CA GLY A 7 11.54 -4.51 -12.77
C GLY A 7 12.33 -3.32 -12.23
N LEU A 8 12.52 -2.27 -13.04
CA LEU A 8 13.16 -1.02 -12.61
C LEU A 8 12.34 -0.28 -11.54
N SER A 9 11.02 -0.29 -11.66
CA SER A 9 10.10 0.26 -10.66
C SER A 9 10.25 -0.48 -9.32
N VAL A 10 10.27 -1.82 -9.34
CA VAL A 10 10.49 -2.68 -8.15
C VAL A 10 11.88 -2.47 -7.55
N ALA A 11 12.91 -2.27 -8.39
CA ALA A 11 14.27 -1.97 -7.94
C ALA A 11 14.36 -0.59 -7.24
N THR A 12 13.57 0.38 -7.70
CA THR A 12 13.51 1.72 -7.08
C THR A 12 12.73 1.71 -5.78
N LYS A 13 11.59 1.02 -5.74
CA LYS A 13 10.79 0.77 -4.55
C LYS A 13 10.18 -0.61 -4.66
N ILE A 14 10.22 -1.43 -3.62
CA ILE A 14 9.69 -2.81 -3.66
C ILE A 14 8.15 -2.84 -3.82
N LEU A 15 7.47 -1.77 -3.40
CA LEU A 15 6.01 -1.67 -3.30
C LEU A 15 5.21 -2.05 -4.57
N PRO A 16 5.60 -1.70 -5.81
CA PRO A 16 4.90 -2.09 -7.03
C PRO A 16 4.73 -3.60 -7.18
N LEU A 17 5.56 -4.41 -6.52
CA LEU A 17 5.47 -5.88 -6.53
C LEU A 17 4.09 -6.39 -6.07
N ILE A 18 3.37 -5.61 -5.26
CA ILE A 18 1.98 -5.85 -4.86
C ILE A 18 1.03 -6.06 -6.05
N LEU A 19 1.35 -5.49 -7.22
CA LEU A 19 0.53 -5.58 -8.43
C LEU A 19 0.74 -6.88 -9.22
N LEU A 20 1.81 -7.63 -8.94
CA LEU A 20 2.18 -8.82 -9.70
C LEU A 20 1.09 -9.91 -9.71
N PRO A 21 0.41 -10.24 -8.58
CA PRO A 21 -0.64 -11.27 -8.57
C PRO A 21 -1.82 -10.95 -9.51
N PHE A 22 -2.14 -9.67 -9.71
CA PHE A 22 -3.22 -9.27 -10.61
C PHE A 22 -2.92 -9.63 -12.07
N LEU A 23 -1.64 -9.70 -12.46
CA LEU A 23 -1.25 -10.05 -13.83
C LEU A 23 -1.64 -11.49 -14.18
N LEU A 24 -1.74 -12.39 -13.20
CA LEU A 24 -2.15 -13.79 -13.41
C LEU A 24 -3.46 -13.89 -14.20
N LYS A 25 -4.46 -13.11 -13.78
CA LYS A 25 -5.75 -13.05 -14.47
C LYS A 25 -5.69 -12.16 -15.70
N TYR A 26 -4.89 -11.08 -15.71
CA TYR A 26 -4.87 -10.09 -16.78
C TYR A 26 -4.27 -10.67 -18.07
N ILE A 27 -3.03 -11.16 -18.00
CA ILE A 27 -2.26 -11.70 -19.14
C ILE A 27 -2.17 -13.23 -19.17
N GLY A 28 -2.58 -13.92 -18.09
CA GLY A 28 -2.55 -15.38 -17.99
C GLY A 28 -1.31 -15.93 -17.29
N PHE A 29 -1.41 -17.18 -16.82
CA PHE A 29 -0.39 -17.83 -15.97
C PHE A 29 1.01 -17.88 -16.59
N ARG A 30 1.14 -18.47 -17.80
CA ARG A 30 2.44 -18.61 -18.48
C ARG A 30 3.12 -17.26 -18.72
N LYS A 31 2.36 -16.27 -19.22
CA LYS A 31 2.88 -14.92 -19.47
C LYS A 31 3.28 -14.22 -18.17
N THR A 32 2.57 -14.47 -17.08
CA THR A 32 2.91 -13.91 -15.76
C THR A 32 4.20 -14.51 -15.23
N ILE A 33 4.45 -15.82 -15.38
CA ILE A 33 5.74 -16.41 -15.00
C ILE A 33 6.89 -15.74 -15.74
N VAL A 34 6.78 -15.62 -17.08
CA VAL A 34 7.81 -14.95 -17.89
C VAL A 34 7.99 -13.49 -17.45
N TYR A 35 6.88 -12.78 -17.19
CA TYR A 35 6.90 -11.40 -16.69
C TYR A 35 7.64 -11.30 -15.34
N SER A 36 7.36 -12.21 -14.41
CA SER A 36 8.00 -12.28 -13.09
C SER A 36 9.48 -12.60 -13.20
N CYS A 37 9.89 -13.53 -14.08
CA CYS A 37 11.29 -13.85 -14.33
C CYS A 37 12.05 -12.64 -14.87
N ILE A 38 11.51 -11.93 -15.87
CA ILE A 38 12.13 -10.71 -16.40
C ILE A 38 12.24 -9.63 -15.31
N THR A 39 11.18 -9.45 -14.51
CA THR A 39 11.17 -8.51 -13.37
C THR A 39 12.29 -8.84 -12.38
N ALA A 40 12.45 -10.11 -12.01
CA ALA A 40 13.48 -10.57 -11.08
C ALA A 40 14.90 -10.39 -11.66
N ILE A 41 15.11 -10.72 -12.94
CA ILE A 41 16.39 -10.51 -13.61
C ILE A 41 16.78 -9.03 -13.61
N VAL A 42 15.86 -8.15 -13.98
CA VAL A 42 16.11 -6.70 -14.01
C VAL A 42 16.38 -6.15 -12.61
N PHE A 43 15.62 -6.62 -11.61
CA PHE A 43 15.89 -6.29 -10.21
C PHE A 43 17.32 -6.69 -9.82
N ILE A 44 17.70 -7.96 -10.03
CA ILE A 44 19.05 -8.46 -9.68
C ILE A 44 20.15 -7.67 -10.41
N ILE A 45 19.99 -7.45 -11.71
CA ILE A 45 20.96 -6.69 -12.52
C ILE A 45 21.14 -5.26 -11.97
N SER A 46 20.06 -4.61 -11.54
CA SER A 46 20.10 -3.25 -10.99
C SER A 46 20.91 -3.16 -9.69
N PHE A 47 21.07 -4.28 -8.97
CA PHE A 47 21.85 -4.34 -7.74
C PHE A 47 23.31 -4.81 -7.94
N ILE A 48 23.71 -5.23 -9.15
CA ILE A 48 25.09 -5.65 -9.45
C ILE A 48 26.13 -4.58 -9.08
N PRO A 49 25.93 -3.28 -9.40
CA PRO A 49 26.90 -2.23 -9.05
C PRO A 49 27.13 -2.06 -7.54
N PHE A 50 26.19 -2.53 -6.72
CA PHE A 50 26.24 -2.41 -5.26
C PHE A 50 26.72 -3.70 -4.57
N TYR A 51 27.11 -4.73 -5.34
CA TYR A 51 27.49 -6.02 -4.77
C TYR A 51 28.69 -5.89 -3.83
N ASN A 52 28.49 -6.34 -2.60
CA ASN A 52 29.50 -6.46 -1.56
C ASN A 52 29.09 -7.64 -0.66
N ALA A 53 30.04 -8.25 0.06
CA ALA A 53 29.80 -9.32 1.03
C ALA A 53 28.72 -8.97 2.07
N GLY A 54 28.55 -7.69 2.38
CA GLY A 54 27.51 -7.19 3.30
C GLY A 54 26.15 -6.88 2.68
N LEU A 55 25.98 -6.91 1.35
CA LEU A 55 24.78 -6.39 0.66
C LEU A 55 23.48 -6.99 1.22
N ILE A 56 23.42 -8.32 1.31
CA ILE A 56 22.22 -9.04 1.78
C ILE A 56 21.90 -8.65 3.23
N ARG A 57 22.93 -8.53 4.08
CA ARG A 57 22.76 -8.13 5.49
C ARG A 57 22.21 -6.71 5.59
N HIS A 58 22.82 -5.74 4.89
CA HIS A 58 22.36 -4.35 4.92
C HIS A 58 20.92 -4.20 4.38
N PHE A 59 20.60 -4.92 3.31
CA PHE A 59 19.25 -4.93 2.75
C PHE A 59 18.23 -5.52 3.73
N SER A 60 18.54 -6.68 4.33
CA SER A 60 17.68 -7.33 5.32
C SER A 60 17.47 -6.45 6.56
N THR A 61 18.53 -5.82 7.08
CA THR A 61 18.43 -4.88 8.22
C THR A 61 17.57 -3.68 7.86
N SER A 62 17.70 -3.13 6.65
CA SER A 62 16.88 -2.00 6.19
C SER A 62 15.40 -2.37 6.06
N LEU A 63 15.10 -3.56 5.54
CA LEU A 63 13.73 -4.08 5.47
C LEU A 63 13.14 -4.30 6.86
N GLN A 64 13.91 -4.88 7.78
CA GLN A 64 13.46 -5.08 9.15
C GLN A 64 13.16 -3.75 9.84
N LEU A 65 14.04 -2.77 9.70
CA LEU A 65 13.84 -1.43 10.26
C LEU A 65 12.56 -0.79 9.70
N TYR A 66 12.34 -0.90 8.39
CA TYR A 66 11.16 -0.36 7.71
C TYR A 66 9.85 -0.98 8.20
N PHE A 67 9.77 -2.31 8.27
CA PHE A 67 8.51 -3.02 8.58
C PHE A 67 8.24 -3.20 10.07
N VAL A 68 9.26 -3.13 10.92
CA VAL A 68 9.15 -3.44 12.36
C VAL A 68 9.39 -2.22 13.23
N SER A 69 10.38 -1.39 12.91
CA SER A 69 10.81 -0.31 13.81
C SER A 69 10.07 1.00 13.60
N PHE A 70 9.66 1.31 12.37
CA PHE A 70 8.92 2.54 12.10
C PHE A 70 7.43 2.41 12.44
N GLU A 71 6.94 3.47 13.08
CA GLU A 71 5.54 3.70 13.40
C GLU A 71 5.23 5.15 13.12
N PHE A 72 4.30 5.40 12.20
CA PHE A 72 3.87 6.76 11.89
C PHE A 72 2.54 6.69 11.14
N ASN A 73 1.49 7.32 11.66
CA ASN A 73 0.18 7.36 11.00
C ASN A 73 -0.35 5.95 10.68
N GLY A 74 -0.17 4.98 11.58
CA GLY A 74 -0.71 3.63 11.37
C GLY A 74 -2.23 3.61 11.57
N SER A 75 -3.03 3.22 10.58
CA SER A 75 -4.50 3.08 10.72
C SER A 75 -4.86 1.93 11.66
N ILE A 76 -5.03 0.72 11.09
CA ILE A 76 -5.47 -0.47 11.80
C ILE A 76 -4.42 -0.83 12.86
N TYR A 77 -3.14 -0.55 12.58
CA TYR A 77 -2.06 -0.71 13.54
C TYR A 77 -2.29 0.05 14.85
N ASN A 78 -2.58 1.36 14.80
CA ASN A 78 -2.78 2.15 16.02
C ASN A 78 -4.06 1.73 16.75
N PHE A 79 -5.12 1.39 16.01
CA PHE A 79 -6.35 0.85 16.60
C PHE A 79 -6.11 -0.49 17.31
N SER A 80 -5.38 -1.42 16.70
CA SER A 80 -5.01 -2.70 17.32
C SER A 80 -4.08 -2.53 18.52
N LYS A 81 -3.12 -1.58 18.48
CA LYS A 81 -2.28 -1.23 19.64
C LYS A 81 -3.13 -0.74 20.81
N TRP A 82 -4.08 0.16 20.54
CA TRP A 82 -4.99 0.68 21.54
C TRP A 82 -5.85 -0.42 22.18
N LEU A 83 -6.44 -1.32 21.36
CA LEU A 83 -7.23 -2.46 21.85
C LEU A 83 -6.43 -3.44 22.72
N SER A 84 -5.13 -3.60 22.45
CA SER A 84 -4.25 -4.47 23.24
C SER A 84 -3.66 -3.79 24.47
N GLY A 85 -4.07 -2.56 24.79
CA GLY A 85 -3.59 -1.81 25.94
C GLY A 85 -2.11 -1.41 25.83
N PHE A 86 -1.58 -1.27 24.61
CA PHE A 86 -0.18 -0.90 24.33
C PHE A 86 0.88 -1.87 24.90
N ASN A 87 0.51 -3.14 25.11
CA ASN A 87 1.47 -4.16 25.54
C ASN A 87 2.54 -4.41 24.46
N TYR A 88 3.81 -4.44 24.86
CA TYR A 88 4.95 -4.69 23.98
C TYR A 88 4.85 -6.03 23.23
N SER A 89 4.45 -7.11 23.91
CA SER A 89 4.30 -8.43 23.29
C SER A 89 3.19 -8.43 22.23
N SER A 90 2.08 -7.76 22.52
CA SER A 90 0.96 -7.60 21.59
C SER A 90 1.37 -6.74 20.39
N LYS A 91 2.13 -5.66 20.59
CA LYS A 91 2.68 -4.82 19.52
C LYS A 91 3.52 -5.64 18.54
N LEU A 92 4.46 -6.46 19.03
CA LEU A 92 5.28 -7.32 18.18
C LEU A 92 4.44 -8.33 17.39
N MET A 93 3.38 -8.88 18.00
CA MET A 93 2.45 -9.78 17.32
C MET A 93 1.68 -9.06 16.22
N ILE A 94 1.14 -7.87 16.49
CA ILE A 94 0.40 -7.05 15.51
C ILE A 94 1.29 -6.71 14.31
N GLN A 95 2.54 -6.29 14.54
CA GLN A 95 3.49 -5.96 13.46
C GLN A 95 3.78 -7.16 12.54
N LYS A 96 3.69 -8.40 13.04
CA LYS A 96 3.85 -9.62 12.23
C LYS A 96 2.55 -10.02 11.52
N VAL A 97 1.41 -9.83 12.17
CA VAL A 97 0.10 -10.30 11.67
C VAL A 97 -0.48 -9.37 10.59
N LEU A 98 -0.39 -8.05 10.75
CA LEU A 98 -1.01 -7.11 9.80
C LEU A 98 -0.48 -7.24 8.36
N PRO A 99 0.82 -7.39 8.09
CA PRO A 99 1.31 -7.61 6.73
C PRO A 99 0.77 -8.90 6.10
N VAL A 100 0.56 -9.95 6.90
CA VAL A 100 -0.04 -11.22 6.43
C VAL A 100 -1.50 -11.02 6.04
N ILE A 101 -2.27 -10.30 6.85
CA ILE A 101 -3.67 -9.96 6.54
C ILE A 101 -3.72 -9.10 5.27
N ALA A 102 -2.86 -8.08 5.15
CA ALA A 102 -2.78 -7.24 3.96
C ALA A 102 -2.49 -8.07 2.70
N CYS A 103 -1.48 -8.95 2.77
CA CYS A 103 -1.12 -9.85 1.68
C CYS A 103 -2.29 -10.76 1.29
N PHE A 104 -2.96 -11.37 2.27
CA PHE A 104 -4.13 -12.21 2.03
C PHE A 104 -5.26 -11.44 1.33
N LEU A 105 -5.61 -10.25 1.82
CA LEU A 105 -6.66 -9.43 1.21
C LEU A 105 -6.29 -8.97 -0.22
N ILE A 106 -5.04 -8.60 -0.45
CA ILE A 106 -4.54 -8.23 -1.78
C ILE A 106 -4.64 -9.43 -2.72
N LEU A 107 -4.18 -10.61 -2.31
CA LEU A 107 -4.29 -11.84 -3.09
C LEU A 107 -5.75 -12.16 -3.39
N LEU A 108 -6.63 -12.08 -2.40
CA LEU A 108 -8.07 -12.26 -2.57
C LEU A 108 -8.61 -11.32 -3.65
N THR A 109 -8.32 -10.01 -3.56
CA THR A 109 -8.74 -9.05 -4.60
C THR A 109 -8.16 -9.37 -5.98
N SER A 110 -6.94 -9.91 -6.05
CA SER A 110 -6.29 -10.29 -7.31
C SER A 110 -6.95 -11.48 -8.02
N PHE A 111 -7.69 -12.34 -7.29
CA PHE A 111 -8.45 -13.43 -7.90
C PHE A 111 -9.85 -12.97 -8.35
N PHE A 112 -10.50 -12.12 -7.56
CA PHE A 112 -11.90 -11.75 -7.78
C PHE A 112 -12.11 -10.48 -8.63
N TYR A 113 -11.06 -9.76 -9.01
CA TYR A 113 -11.23 -8.52 -9.78
C TYR A 113 -11.82 -8.70 -11.18
N LYS A 114 -12.43 -7.64 -11.71
CA LYS A 114 -12.89 -7.54 -13.11
C LYS A 114 -11.84 -6.83 -13.97
N LYS A 115 -11.45 -7.42 -15.11
CA LYS A 115 -10.38 -6.89 -15.98
C LYS A 115 -10.59 -5.43 -16.40
N GLU A 116 -11.82 -5.06 -16.74
CA GLU A 116 -12.23 -3.69 -17.11
C GLU A 116 -11.95 -2.65 -16.01
N ARG A 117 -11.82 -3.10 -14.76
CA ARG A 117 -11.61 -2.25 -13.58
C ARG A 117 -10.23 -2.44 -12.97
N LEU A 118 -9.27 -3.00 -13.71
CA LEU A 118 -7.92 -3.33 -13.21
C LEU A 118 -7.30 -2.21 -12.36
N PHE A 119 -7.30 -0.98 -12.86
CA PHE A 119 -6.73 0.17 -12.16
C PHE A 119 -7.46 0.54 -10.86
N GLN A 120 -8.78 0.29 -10.78
CA GLN A 120 -9.53 0.46 -9.53
C GLN A 120 -9.05 -0.56 -8.49
N PHE A 121 -8.82 -1.79 -8.91
CA PHE A 121 -8.30 -2.83 -8.03
C PHE A 121 -6.83 -2.60 -7.65
N PHE A 122 -6.01 -2.01 -8.52
CA PHE A 122 -4.66 -1.55 -8.16
C PHE A 122 -4.71 -0.48 -7.07
N LEU A 123 -5.59 0.52 -7.24
CA LEU A 123 -5.82 1.55 -6.23
C LEU A 123 -6.21 0.91 -4.88
N PHE A 124 -7.18 0.00 -4.87
CA PHE A 124 -7.58 -0.68 -3.65
C PHE A 124 -6.50 -1.60 -3.07
N ALA A 125 -5.63 -2.21 -3.88
CA ALA A 125 -4.51 -3.01 -3.39
C ALA A 125 -3.50 -2.16 -2.60
N PHE A 126 -3.12 -0.98 -3.13
CA PHE A 126 -2.28 -0.03 -2.39
C PHE A 126 -3.01 0.51 -1.15
N PHE A 127 -4.31 0.77 -1.25
CA PHE A 127 -5.11 1.25 -0.11
C PHE A 127 -5.13 0.23 1.03
N ILE A 128 -5.39 -1.04 0.71
CA ILE A 128 -5.33 -2.15 1.67
C ILE A 128 -3.92 -2.23 2.27
N TYR A 129 -2.87 -2.19 1.46
CA TYR A 129 -1.50 -2.22 1.99
C TYR A 129 -1.26 -1.11 3.03
N PHE A 130 -1.65 0.14 2.74
CA PHE A 130 -1.42 1.25 3.66
C PHE A 130 -2.32 1.22 4.89
N LEU A 131 -3.56 0.71 4.80
CA LEU A 131 -4.43 0.54 5.96
C LEU A 131 -3.85 -0.40 7.02
N PHE A 132 -3.12 -1.42 6.57
CA PHE A 132 -2.50 -2.44 7.42
C PHE A 132 -1.02 -2.18 7.69
N SER A 133 -0.45 -1.07 7.19
CA SER A 133 0.93 -0.67 7.46
C SER A 133 1.07 -0.06 8.86
N THR A 134 2.23 -0.22 9.48
CA THR A 134 2.61 0.49 10.72
C THR A 134 2.99 1.95 10.43
N THR A 135 3.38 2.23 9.20
CA THR A 135 3.95 3.51 8.78
C THR A 135 3.34 3.96 7.45
N VAL A 136 2.72 5.14 7.46
CA VAL A 136 2.20 5.82 6.27
C VAL A 136 2.68 7.27 6.30
N HIS A 137 3.69 7.61 5.49
CA HIS A 137 4.10 9.00 5.32
C HIS A 137 3.35 9.66 4.15
N PRO A 138 3.27 11.01 4.08
CA PRO A 138 2.55 11.69 3.00
C PRO A 138 2.97 11.25 1.59
N TRP A 139 4.27 11.04 1.38
CA TRP A 139 4.80 10.59 0.09
C TRP A 139 4.47 9.13 -0.26
N TYR A 140 4.00 8.32 0.69
CA TYR A 140 3.57 6.95 0.41
C TYR A 140 2.23 6.89 -0.34
N ILE A 141 1.38 7.91 -0.20
CA ILE A 141 0.07 7.98 -0.88
C ILE A 141 0.23 8.23 -2.40
N THR A 142 1.42 8.60 -2.88
CA THR A 142 1.68 8.94 -4.29
C THR A 142 1.18 7.91 -5.32
N PRO A 143 1.30 6.57 -5.14
CA PRO A 143 0.74 5.62 -6.09
C PRO A 143 -0.79 5.65 -6.13
N LEU A 144 -1.45 5.93 -4.99
CA LEU A 144 -2.90 6.08 -4.96
C LEU A 144 -3.34 7.31 -5.75
N ILE A 145 -2.63 8.44 -5.59
CA ILE A 145 -2.87 9.67 -6.35
C ILE A 145 -2.75 9.40 -7.85
N LEU A 146 -1.73 8.67 -8.30
CA LEU A 146 -1.58 8.27 -9.70
C LEU A 146 -2.84 7.58 -10.24
N PHE A 147 -3.40 6.63 -9.48
CA PHE A 147 -4.61 5.93 -9.92
C PHE A 147 -5.88 6.78 -9.85
N THR A 148 -5.90 7.92 -9.16
CA THR A 148 -7.07 8.82 -9.18
C THR A 148 -7.34 9.37 -10.57
N VAL A 149 -6.29 9.65 -11.34
CA VAL A 149 -6.38 10.15 -12.73
C VAL A 149 -7.09 9.14 -13.63
N ILE A 150 -6.86 7.84 -13.39
CA ILE A 150 -7.40 6.76 -14.24
C ILE A 150 -8.77 6.30 -13.74
N THR A 151 -8.95 6.20 -12.43
CA THR A 151 -10.14 5.59 -11.80
C THR A 151 -11.22 6.60 -11.46
N ASN A 152 -10.88 7.89 -11.50
CA ASN A 152 -11.65 9.03 -11.02
C ASN A 152 -11.93 9.04 -9.51
N TYR A 153 -11.48 8.06 -8.71
CA TYR A 153 -11.65 8.10 -7.25
C TYR A 153 -10.88 9.27 -6.64
N LYS A 154 -11.53 10.08 -5.79
CA LYS A 154 -10.95 11.31 -5.22
C LYS A 154 -10.50 11.17 -3.78
N PHE A 155 -10.92 10.12 -3.08
CA PHE A 155 -10.52 9.93 -1.68
C PHE A 155 -8.99 9.92 -1.44
N PRO A 156 -8.11 9.45 -2.36
CA PRO A 156 -6.66 9.55 -2.13
C PRO A 156 -6.13 10.98 -2.13
N ILE A 157 -6.78 11.89 -2.85
CA ILE A 157 -6.43 13.33 -2.85
C ILE A 157 -6.74 13.91 -1.47
N VAL A 158 -7.92 13.58 -0.92
CA VAL A 158 -8.30 13.96 0.44
C VAL A 158 -7.29 13.41 1.45
N TRP A 159 -6.92 12.13 1.32
CA TRP A 159 -5.92 11.51 2.20
C TRP A 159 -4.57 12.23 2.14
N SER A 160 -4.11 12.61 0.95
CA SER A 160 -2.84 13.32 0.78
C SER A 160 -2.81 14.69 1.45
N GLY A 161 -3.96 15.35 1.63
CA GLY A 161 -4.06 16.58 2.41
C GLY A 161 -4.10 16.31 3.92
N LEU A 162 -4.91 15.34 4.35
CA LEU A 162 -5.13 15.04 5.77
C LEU A 162 -3.86 14.56 6.48
N ILE A 163 -3.08 13.69 5.83
CA ILE A 163 -1.91 13.03 6.44
C ILE A 163 -0.82 14.00 6.93
N TYR A 164 -0.78 15.23 6.43
CA TYR A 164 0.15 16.24 6.91
C TYR A 164 -0.13 16.67 8.35
N LEU A 165 -1.37 16.54 8.83
CA LEU A 165 -1.75 16.89 10.20
C LEU A 165 -0.99 16.04 11.24
N THR A 166 -0.62 14.80 10.90
CA THR A 166 0.17 13.92 11.76
C THR A 166 1.59 14.43 12.03
N TYR A 167 2.11 15.41 11.29
CA TYR A 167 3.39 16.04 11.63
C TYR A 167 3.37 16.85 12.94
N ILE A 168 2.19 17.12 13.49
CA ILE A 168 2.06 17.68 14.85
C ILE A 168 2.76 16.81 15.92
N THR A 169 3.00 15.53 15.63
CA THR A 169 3.78 14.60 16.46
C THR A 169 5.22 15.05 16.72
N TYR A 170 5.75 15.96 15.89
CA TYR A 170 7.07 16.57 16.05
C TYR A 170 7.06 17.93 16.76
N ALA A 171 5.89 18.44 17.17
CA ALA A 171 5.79 19.78 17.77
C ALA A 171 6.31 19.86 19.22
N GLY A 172 6.47 18.72 19.91
CA GLY A 172 6.95 18.65 21.30
C GLY A 172 8.37 18.07 21.43
N ASN A 173 8.81 17.89 22.68
CA ASN A 173 10.10 17.26 22.97
C ASN A 173 10.00 15.73 22.81
N GLY A 174 10.37 15.25 21.63
CA GLY A 174 10.45 13.83 21.30
C GLY A 174 9.31 13.34 20.40
N PHE A 175 9.48 12.12 19.88
CA PHE A 175 8.52 11.50 18.99
C PHE A 175 7.38 10.84 19.77
N LYS A 176 6.17 11.38 19.67
CA LYS A 176 4.96 10.78 20.26
C LYS A 176 3.78 10.93 19.30
N GLU A 177 3.23 9.81 18.84
CA GLU A 177 2.05 9.80 17.97
C GLU A 177 0.84 10.44 18.67
N ASN A 178 0.16 11.35 17.96
CA ASN A 178 -1.09 11.93 18.41
C ASN A 178 -2.25 11.10 17.87
N TYR A 179 -2.66 10.07 18.62
CA TYR A 179 -3.72 9.14 18.22
C TYR A 179 -5.06 9.82 17.94
N PHE A 180 -5.34 10.95 18.59
CA PHE A 180 -6.56 11.72 18.38
C PHE A 180 -6.59 12.33 16.97
N ILE A 181 -5.52 13.00 16.56
CA ILE A 181 -5.40 13.58 15.20
C ILE A 181 -5.43 12.48 14.14
N ILE A 182 -4.68 11.40 14.34
CA ILE A 182 -4.65 10.26 13.42
C ILE A 182 -6.06 9.67 13.27
N THR A 183 -6.82 9.55 14.36
CA THR A 183 -8.19 9.04 14.33
C THR A 183 -9.11 9.97 13.54
N ILE A 184 -9.02 11.28 13.73
CA ILE A 184 -9.79 12.26 12.95
C ILE A 184 -9.46 12.16 11.45
N GLU A 185 -8.18 12.08 11.09
CA GLU A 185 -7.76 11.92 9.70
C GLU A 185 -8.41 10.69 9.05
N TYR A 186 -8.34 9.53 9.71
CA TYR A 186 -8.92 8.31 9.18
C TYR A 186 -10.46 8.35 9.17
N LEU A 187 -11.12 8.96 10.16
CA LEU A 187 -12.57 9.13 10.16
C LEU A 187 -13.05 9.96 8.96
N ILE A 188 -12.39 11.09 8.69
CA ILE A 188 -12.70 11.95 7.53
C ILE A 188 -12.43 11.19 6.23
N LEU A 189 -11.30 10.50 6.13
CA LEU A 189 -10.94 9.68 4.98
C LEU A 189 -12.01 8.62 4.68
N PHE A 190 -12.39 7.83 5.67
CA PHE A 190 -13.39 6.77 5.52
C PHE A 190 -14.77 7.35 5.20
N ALA A 191 -15.19 8.43 5.86
CA ALA A 191 -16.46 9.10 5.56
C ALA A 191 -16.51 9.57 4.11
N PHE A 192 -15.45 10.22 3.62
CA PHE A 192 -15.37 10.67 2.23
C PHE A 192 -15.37 9.49 1.26
N MET A 193 -14.55 8.46 1.50
CA MET A 193 -14.49 7.27 0.67
C MET A 193 -15.84 6.56 0.57
N ILE A 194 -16.54 6.40 1.70
CA ILE A 194 -17.86 5.78 1.76
C ILE A 194 -18.88 6.61 0.96
N SER A 195 -18.90 7.93 1.16
CA SER A 195 -19.77 8.83 0.39
C SER A 195 -19.52 8.74 -1.12
N GLU A 196 -18.25 8.68 -1.53
CA GLU A 196 -17.86 8.55 -2.93
C GLU A 196 -18.32 7.21 -3.53
N LEU A 197 -18.19 6.12 -2.78
CA LEU A 197 -18.67 4.80 -3.20
C LEU A 197 -20.20 4.77 -3.36
N PHE A 198 -20.95 5.41 -2.46
CA PHE A 198 -22.41 5.51 -2.55
C PHE A 198 -22.86 6.34 -3.75
N ILE A 199 -22.30 7.53 -3.94
CA ILE A 199 -22.63 8.42 -5.06
C ILE A 199 -22.38 7.71 -6.41
N ARG A 200 -21.27 6.98 -6.52
CA ARG A 200 -20.95 6.22 -7.74
C ARG A 200 -21.88 5.04 -7.98
N LYS A 201 -22.36 4.37 -6.91
CA LYS A 201 -23.35 3.30 -7.04
C LYS A 201 -24.67 3.85 -7.60
N ILE A 202 -25.08 5.04 -7.15
CA ILE A 202 -26.30 5.73 -7.62
C ILE A 202 -26.14 6.20 -9.07
N ASN A 203 -24.97 6.74 -9.44
CA ASN A 203 -24.70 7.29 -10.77
C ASN A 203 -24.41 6.24 -11.86
N LYS A 204 -24.43 4.94 -11.54
CA LYS A 204 -24.45 3.88 -12.57
C LYS A 204 -25.82 3.88 -13.25
N LYS A 205 -26.04 4.82 -14.18
CA LYS A 205 -27.07 4.67 -15.21
C LYS A 205 -26.78 3.37 -15.97
N PRO A 206 -27.79 2.54 -16.29
CA PRO A 206 -27.58 1.43 -17.21
C PRO A 206 -27.04 2.01 -18.52
N VAL A 207 -25.92 1.47 -19.01
CA VAL A 207 -25.41 1.78 -20.34
C VAL A 207 -26.50 1.30 -21.31
N PRO A 208 -27.09 2.15 -22.17
CA PRO A 208 -28.02 1.68 -23.18
C PRO A 208 -27.27 0.69 -24.08
N SER A 209 -27.84 -0.50 -24.21
CA SER A 209 -27.45 -1.48 -25.23
C SER A 209 -27.73 -0.88 -26.60
N TYR A 210 -26.69 -0.52 -27.33
CA TYR A 210 -26.75 -0.29 -28.78
C TYR A 210 -26.51 -1.62 -29.49
#